data_AF-A0A8T3B4R2-F1
#
_entry.id   AF-A0A8T3B4R2-F1
#
_cell.length_a   1.000
_cell.length_b   1.000
_cell.length_c   1.000
_cell.angle_alpha   90.00
_cell.angle_beta   90.00
_cell.angle_gamma   90.00
#
_symmetry.space_group_name_H-M   'P 1'
#
loop_
_entity.id
_entity.type
_entity.pdbx_description
1 polymer ?
#
loop_
_entity_poly.entity_id
_entity_poly.type
_entity_poly.pdbx_seq_one_letter_code
_entity_poly.pdbx_strand_id
1 'polypeptide(L)'
;MQRGFLKPFSDTKYHIPDFQRASQSIRGRKEAFNKRHSSLRGVIERSFGVWKKKWVILRDMPTYPFKKQVKIVVATMALHNYIRRHPSRDDPEFNVCDEDQSYIPPEAYEYRIGQSLIDNEGDMTNHEAEDGEGAEEMIQLREQITSTLVNEMN
;
A
#
# COMPACT_ATOMS: atom_id res chain seq x y z
N MET A 1 -2.94 -15.59 10.16
CA MET A 1 -3.30 -14.26 9.60
C MET A 1 -3.73 -13.37 10.75
N GLN A 2 -3.45 -12.06 10.75
CA GLN A 2 -3.96 -11.16 11.80
C GLN A 2 -5.31 -10.56 11.37
N ARG A 3 -6.23 -10.37 12.32
CA ARG A 3 -7.51 -9.69 12.09
C ARG A 3 -7.33 -8.37 11.33
N GLY A 4 -8.16 -8.14 10.32
CA GLY A 4 -8.16 -6.88 9.56
C GLY A 4 -7.05 -6.75 8.50
N PHE A 5 -6.18 -7.76 8.33
CA PHE A 5 -5.16 -7.76 7.28
C PHE A 5 -5.43 -8.81 6.20
N LEU A 6 -5.63 -8.35 4.96
CA LEU A 6 -5.91 -9.21 3.82
C LEU A 6 -4.61 -9.58 3.09
N LYS A 7 -3.89 -10.59 3.60
CA LYS A 7 -2.61 -11.03 3.01
C LYS A 7 -2.81 -11.54 1.56
N PRO A 8 -1.91 -11.17 0.62
CA PRO A 8 -1.81 -11.79 -0.69
C PRO A 8 -1.68 -13.32 -0.64
N PHE A 9 -2.00 -14.00 -1.73
CA PHE A 9 -1.66 -15.41 -1.87
C PHE A 9 -0.14 -15.56 -1.96
N SER A 10 0.43 -16.40 -1.08
CA SER A 10 1.81 -16.86 -1.21
C SER A 10 1.98 -17.65 -2.51
N ASP A 11 3.22 -17.74 -3.00
CA ASP A 11 3.59 -18.61 -4.14
C ASP A 11 3.00 -18.18 -5.49
N THR A 12 2.52 -16.95 -5.58
CA THR A 12 2.02 -16.34 -6.83
C THR A 12 2.58 -14.94 -7.00
N LYS A 13 2.64 -14.49 -8.25
CA LYS A 13 3.16 -13.16 -8.59
C LYS A 13 2.40 -12.07 -7.83
N TYR A 14 3.12 -11.03 -7.37
CA TYR A 14 2.54 -9.97 -6.54
C TYR A 14 2.90 -8.56 -7.00
N HIS A 15 4.14 -8.29 -7.40
CA HIS A 15 4.56 -6.93 -7.72
C HIS A 15 4.08 -6.51 -9.11
N ILE A 16 3.59 -5.27 -9.23
CA ILE A 16 3.07 -4.69 -10.49
C ILE A 16 4.08 -4.84 -11.66
N PRO A 17 5.40 -4.59 -11.47
CA PRO A 17 6.39 -4.77 -12.54
C PRO A 17 6.47 -6.21 -13.06
N ASP A 18 6.23 -7.21 -12.21
CA ASP A 18 6.27 -8.61 -12.60
C ASP A 18 5.14 -8.94 -13.60
N PHE A 19 3.98 -8.28 -13.46
CA PHE A 19 2.84 -8.44 -14.36
C PHE A 19 3.08 -7.72 -15.69
N GLN A 20 3.73 -6.56 -15.66
CA GLN A 20 4.09 -5.80 -16.86
C GLN A 20 5.13 -6.54 -17.72
N ARG A 21 6.15 -7.15 -17.09
CA ARG A 21 7.21 -7.90 -17.79
C ARG A 21 6.72 -9.20 -18.44
N ALA A 22 5.67 -9.81 -17.91
CA ALA A 22 5.13 -11.08 -18.41
C ALA A 22 3.92 -10.94 -19.34
N SER A 23 3.85 -9.85 -20.11
CA SER A 23 2.77 -9.61 -21.10
C SER A 23 1.36 -9.56 -20.48
N GLN A 24 1.23 -9.11 -19.22
CA GLN A 24 -0.02 -9.11 -18.45
C GLN A 24 -0.68 -10.49 -18.28
N SER A 25 0.03 -11.59 -18.53
CA SER A 25 -0.52 -12.93 -18.35
C SER A 25 -0.75 -13.20 -16.87
N ILE A 26 -2.02 -13.12 -16.45
CA ILE A 26 -2.50 -13.52 -15.13
C ILE A 26 -2.76 -15.03 -15.19
N ARG A 27 -2.00 -15.81 -14.44
CA ARG A 27 -2.16 -17.26 -14.33
C ARG A 27 -3.09 -17.59 -13.18
N GLY A 28 -4.39 -17.44 -13.47
CA GLY A 28 -5.46 -17.93 -12.60
C GLY A 28 -5.90 -16.97 -11.50
N ARG A 29 -6.86 -17.45 -10.71
CA ARG A 29 -7.67 -16.64 -9.78
C ARG A 29 -6.83 -15.92 -8.71
N LYS A 30 -5.81 -16.60 -8.18
CA LYS A 30 -4.92 -16.06 -7.14
C LYS A 30 -4.08 -14.88 -7.64
N GLU A 31 -3.55 -14.98 -8.87
CA GLU A 31 -2.80 -13.87 -9.47
C GLU A 31 -3.70 -12.68 -9.81
N ALA A 32 -4.96 -12.91 -10.19
CA ALA A 32 -5.94 -11.84 -10.40
C ALA A 32 -6.18 -11.05 -9.12
N PHE A 33 -6.38 -11.76 -8.01
CA PHE A 33 -6.47 -11.16 -6.68
C PHE A 33 -5.20 -10.38 -6.33
N ASN A 34 -4.02 -10.99 -6.44
CA ASN A 34 -2.74 -10.36 -6.10
C ASN A 34 -2.47 -9.11 -6.93
N LYS A 35 -2.79 -9.11 -8.24
CA LYS A 35 -2.69 -7.93 -9.11
C LYS A 35 -3.60 -6.80 -8.67
N ARG A 36 -4.86 -7.10 -8.30
CA ARG A 36 -5.81 -6.10 -7.82
C ARG A 36 -5.40 -5.56 -6.45
N HIS A 37 -4.95 -6.45 -5.57
CA HIS A 37 -4.42 -6.10 -4.26
C HIS A 37 -3.19 -5.17 -4.38
N SER A 38 -2.21 -5.52 -5.21
CA SER A 38 -1.01 -4.70 -5.40
C SER A 38 -1.30 -3.37 -6.10
N SER A 39 -2.26 -3.35 -7.03
CA SER A 39 -2.77 -2.11 -7.64
C SER A 39 -3.39 -1.17 -6.59
N LEU A 40 -4.27 -1.68 -5.73
CA LEU A 40 -4.86 -0.89 -4.64
C LEU A 40 -3.81 -0.39 -3.66
N ARG A 41 -2.87 -1.26 -3.28
CA ARG A 41 -1.72 -0.87 -2.44
C ARG A 41 -0.93 0.26 -3.09
N GLY A 42 -0.66 0.20 -4.39
CA GLY A 42 0.03 1.25 -5.13
C GLY A 42 -0.69 2.59 -5.08
N VAL A 43 -2.04 2.60 -5.20
CA VAL A 43 -2.84 3.82 -5.06
C VAL A 43 -2.68 4.43 -3.65
N ILE A 44 -2.73 3.58 -2.62
CA ILE A 44 -2.54 4.01 -1.23
C ILE A 44 -1.14 4.60 -1.02
N GLU A 45 -0.10 3.87 -1.42
CA GLU A 45 1.30 4.30 -1.28
C GLU A 45 1.57 5.62 -2.00
N ARG A 46 1.10 5.79 -3.25
CA ARG A 46 1.23 7.05 -3.98
C ARG A 46 0.50 8.20 -3.28
N SER A 47 -0.71 7.97 -2.78
CA SER A 47 -1.49 9.00 -2.07
C SER A 47 -0.74 9.50 -0.84
N PHE A 48 -0.16 8.59 -0.04
CA PHE A 48 0.68 8.96 1.10
C PHE A 48 2.00 9.60 0.66
N GLY A 49 2.59 9.18 -0.46
CA GLY A 49 3.79 9.79 -1.04
C GLY A 49 3.57 11.25 -1.41
N VAL A 50 2.51 11.56 -2.17
CA VAL A 50 2.14 12.94 -2.52
C VAL A 50 1.86 13.77 -1.27
N TRP A 51 1.14 13.19 -0.31
CA TRP A 51 0.87 13.86 0.97
C TRP A 51 2.16 14.24 1.70
N LYS A 52 3.12 13.33 1.82
CA LYS A 52 4.44 13.63 2.43
C LYS A 52 5.26 14.63 1.64
N LYS A 53 5.25 14.54 0.31
CA LYS A 53 5.93 15.48 -0.59
C LYS A 53 5.41 16.91 -0.42
N LYS A 54 4.08 17.05 -0.36
CA LYS A 54 3.41 18.36 -0.20
C LYS A 54 3.64 18.96 1.18
N TRP A 55 3.53 18.14 2.23
CA TRP A 55 3.70 18.56 3.61
C TRP A 55 5.05 18.12 4.14
N VAL A 56 6.11 18.88 3.81
CA VAL A 56 7.51 18.57 4.17
C VAL A 56 7.70 18.27 5.67
N ILE A 57 6.89 18.87 6.55
CA ILE A 57 6.89 18.56 8.00
C ILE A 57 6.61 17.08 8.31
N LEU A 58 5.93 16.35 7.42
CA LEU A 58 5.67 14.91 7.56
C LEU A 58 6.87 14.06 7.16
N ARG A 59 7.71 14.55 6.24
CA ARG A 59 8.97 13.90 5.86
C ARG A 59 10.02 14.13 6.95
N ASP A 60 10.19 15.38 7.36
CA ASP A 60 11.21 15.82 8.30
C ASP A 60 10.58 16.22 9.64
N MET A 61 9.87 15.28 10.28
CA MET A 61 9.12 15.52 11.52
C MET A 61 10.05 15.97 12.66
N PRO A 62 9.92 17.21 13.18
CA PRO A 62 10.72 17.65 14.31
C PRO A 62 10.41 16.81 15.56
N THR A 63 11.31 16.85 16.54
CA THR A 63 11.20 16.15 17.84
C THR A 63 10.14 16.77 18.75
N TYR A 64 8.89 16.74 18.31
CA TYR A 64 7.73 17.07 19.10
C TYR A 64 7.26 15.88 19.94
N PRO A 65 6.61 16.12 21.09
CA PRO A 65 5.93 15.05 21.82
C PRO A 65 4.94 14.31 20.92
N PHE A 66 4.80 12.99 21.09
CA PHE A 66 3.95 12.14 20.25
C PHE A 66 2.53 12.71 20.04
N LYS A 67 1.90 13.22 21.10
CA LYS A 67 0.58 13.87 21.03
C LYS A 67 0.53 15.04 20.03
N LYS A 68 1.63 15.80 19.89
CA LYS A 68 1.73 16.90 18.93
C LYS A 68 2.01 16.39 17.51
N GLN A 69 2.82 15.35 17.35
CA GLN A 69 3.02 14.68 16.05
C GLN A 69 1.68 14.16 15.50
N VAL A 70 0.86 13.50 16.32
CA VAL A 70 -0.49 13.05 15.94
C VAL A 70 -1.36 14.23 15.47
N LYS A 71 -1.34 15.36 16.18
CA LYS A 71 -2.08 16.56 15.76
C LYS A 71 -1.60 17.10 14.42
N ILE A 72 -0.30 17.08 14.14
CA ILE A 72 0.28 17.51 12.85
C ILE A 72 -0.21 16.59 11.73
N VAL A 73 -0.15 15.26 11.93
CA VAL A 73 -0.66 14.25 11.00
C VAL A 73 -2.15 14.49 10.70
N VAL A 74 -2.98 14.65 11.73
CA VAL A 74 -4.43 14.88 11.54
C VAL A 74 -4.70 16.21 10.83
N ALA A 75 -4.03 17.29 11.21
CA ALA A 75 -4.23 18.61 10.61
C ALA A 75 -3.84 18.63 9.14
N THR A 76 -2.66 18.10 8.80
CA THR A 76 -2.19 18.02 7.41
C THR A 76 -3.05 17.08 6.58
N MET A 77 -3.55 15.97 7.14
CA MET A 77 -4.49 15.07 6.47
C MET A 77 -5.82 15.77 6.17
N ALA A 78 -6.38 16.50 7.14
CA ALA A 78 -7.64 17.23 6.96
C ALA A 78 -7.50 18.32 5.89
N LEU A 79 -6.41 19.09 5.91
CA LEU A 79 -6.13 20.10 4.89
C LEU A 79 -5.95 19.48 3.50
N HIS A 80 -5.22 18.37 3.42
CA HIS A 80 -5.00 17.64 2.18
C HIS A 80 -6.32 17.13 1.57
N ASN A 81 -7.17 16.51 2.39
CA ASN A 81 -8.49 16.05 1.98
C ASN A 81 -9.40 17.21 1.55
N TYR A 82 -9.32 18.35 2.25
CA TYR A 82 -10.06 19.54 1.88
C TYR A 82 -9.63 20.05 0.50
N ILE A 83 -8.33 20.19 0.25
CA ILE A 83 -7.80 20.63 -1.06
C ILE A 83 -8.27 19.68 -2.17
N ARG A 84 -8.14 18.36 -1.98
CA ARG A 84 -8.56 17.37 -2.98
C ARG A 84 -10.04 17.37 -3.32
N ARG A 85 -10.91 17.79 -2.38
CA ARG A 85 -12.36 17.91 -2.63
C ARG A 85 -12.75 19.17 -3.40
N HIS A 86 -11.83 20.12 -3.58
CA HIS A 86 -12.10 21.41 -4.22
C HIS A 86 -11.25 21.58 -5.49
N PRO A 87 -11.62 20.94 -6.62
CA PRO A 87 -10.82 20.85 -7.84
C PRO A 87 -10.61 22.18 -8.57
N SER A 88 -11.25 23.27 -8.14
CA SER A 88 -10.90 24.62 -8.57
C SER A 88 -9.52 25.07 -8.07
N ARG A 89 -8.88 24.29 -7.20
CA ARG A 89 -7.49 24.47 -6.76
C ARG A 89 -6.62 23.49 -7.50
N ASP A 90 -5.79 24.00 -8.40
CA ASP A 90 -4.76 23.20 -9.06
C ASP A 90 -3.82 22.60 -8.00
N ASP A 91 -3.59 21.29 -8.07
CA ASP A 91 -2.70 20.56 -7.17
C ASP A 91 -1.61 19.86 -8.00
N PRO A 92 -0.53 20.58 -8.37
CA PRO A 92 0.48 20.08 -9.28
C PRO A 92 1.15 18.79 -8.80
N GLU A 93 1.29 18.61 -7.48
CA GLU A 93 1.90 17.39 -6.92
C GLU A 93 1.04 16.15 -7.17
N PHE A 94 -0.28 16.31 -7.20
CA PHE A 94 -1.20 15.22 -7.54
C PHE A 94 -1.41 15.06 -9.03
N ASN A 95 -1.43 16.14 -9.81
CA ASN A 95 -1.65 16.05 -11.26
C ASN A 95 -0.64 15.09 -11.90
N VAL A 96 0.62 15.13 -11.47
CA VAL A 96 1.66 14.18 -11.93
C VAL A 96 1.30 12.72 -11.62
N CYS A 97 0.73 12.44 -10.44
CA CYS A 97 0.33 11.08 -10.05
C CYS A 97 -1.01 10.63 -10.65
N ASP A 98 -1.89 11.58 -10.97
CA ASP A 98 -3.19 11.34 -11.60
C ASP A 98 -3.02 11.12 -13.12
N GLU A 99 -2.08 11.83 -13.76
CA GLU A 99 -1.71 11.71 -15.18
C GLU A 99 -0.88 10.45 -15.46
N ASP A 100 0.09 10.13 -14.60
CA ASP A 100 0.93 8.94 -14.73
C ASP A 100 0.69 7.96 -13.57
N GLN A 101 -0.14 6.95 -13.83
CA GLN A 101 -0.44 5.88 -12.86
C GLN A 101 0.79 5.01 -12.52
N SER A 102 1.85 5.07 -13.32
CA SER A 102 3.13 4.39 -13.09
C SER A 102 4.14 5.23 -12.31
N TYR A 103 3.93 6.55 -12.23
CA TYR A 103 4.75 7.43 -11.41
C TYR A 103 4.54 7.13 -9.93
N ILE A 104 5.61 6.85 -9.21
CA ILE A 104 5.55 6.64 -7.77
C ILE A 104 6.48 7.65 -7.11
N PRO A 105 5.96 8.58 -6.28
CA PRO A 105 6.79 9.55 -5.58
C PRO A 105 7.87 8.86 -4.76
N PRO A 106 9.12 9.36 -4.72
CA PRO A 106 10.17 8.81 -3.86
C PRO A 106 9.73 8.66 -2.39
N GLU A 107 8.92 9.61 -1.91
CA GLU A 107 8.37 9.67 -0.56
C GLU A 107 7.39 8.51 -0.26
N ALA A 108 6.84 7.86 -1.29
CA ALA A 108 6.04 6.64 -1.16
C ALA A 108 6.90 5.45 -0.67
N TYR A 109 8.20 5.46 -0.95
CA TYR A 109 9.16 4.41 -0.58
C TYR A 109 10.08 4.79 0.58
N GLU A 110 10.07 6.04 1.05
CA GLU A 110 10.90 6.55 2.15
C GLU A 110 10.65 5.87 3.51
N TYR A 111 9.79 4.85 3.58
CA TYR A 111 9.67 3.95 4.73
C TYR A 111 10.90 3.01 4.92
N ARG A 112 12.11 3.43 4.55
CA ARG A 112 13.36 2.89 5.09
C ARG A 112 14.07 3.93 5.97
N ILE A 113 13.35 4.57 6.88
CA ILE A 113 14.00 5.16 8.04
C ILE A 113 14.40 3.99 8.94
N GLY A 114 15.68 3.59 8.84
CA GLY A 114 16.26 2.46 9.59
C GLY A 114 16.79 1.33 8.70
N GLN A 115 17.69 1.63 7.77
CA GLN A 115 18.54 0.59 7.18
C GLN A 115 19.65 0.23 8.17
N SER A 116 19.28 -0.61 9.15
CA SER A 116 20.16 -1.57 9.83
C SER A 116 19.31 -2.80 10.16
N LEU A 117 18.87 -3.49 9.12
CA LEU A 117 18.92 -4.95 9.14
C LEU A 117 19.90 -5.29 8.04
N ILE A 118 21.15 -5.40 8.47
CA ILE A 118 22.20 -6.11 7.76
C ILE A 118 21.62 -7.46 7.36
N ASP A 119 21.91 -7.85 6.12
CA ASP A 119 21.61 -9.14 5.54
C ASP A 119 21.87 -10.26 6.56
N ASN A 120 20.81 -10.94 6.97
CA ASN A 120 20.92 -12.28 7.54
C ASN A 120 20.02 -13.19 6.71
N GLU A 121 20.49 -13.53 5.52
CA GLU A 121 20.16 -14.80 4.89
C GLU A 121 20.67 -15.91 5.81
N GLY A 122 19.87 -16.27 6.80
CA GLY A 122 20.26 -17.24 7.81
C GLY A 122 19.22 -17.33 8.90
N ASP A 123 18.40 -18.39 8.81
CA ASP A 123 17.57 -18.92 9.89
C ASP A 123 16.20 -18.26 10.10
N MET A 124 15.29 -18.48 9.14
CA MET A 124 13.85 -18.53 9.42
C MET A 124 13.56 -19.77 10.27
N THR A 125 13.86 -19.69 11.56
CA THR A 125 13.30 -20.63 12.53
C THR A 125 11.79 -20.53 12.45
N ASN A 126 11.15 -21.66 12.17
CA ASN A 126 9.72 -21.88 12.20
C ASN A 126 9.13 -21.42 13.54
N HIS A 127 8.80 -20.14 13.64
CA HIS A 127 7.76 -19.68 14.54
C HIS A 127 6.49 -19.72 13.72
N GLU A 128 5.78 -20.84 13.81
CA GLU A 128 4.37 -20.92 13.44
C GLU A 128 3.66 -19.83 14.25
N ALA A 129 3.48 -18.66 13.63
CA ALA A 129 2.76 -17.56 14.23
C ALA A 129 1.33 -18.06 14.46
N GLU A 130 0.96 -18.29 15.72
CA GLU A 130 -0.41 -18.62 16.11
C GLU A 130 -1.37 -17.72 15.32
N ASP A 131 -2.28 -18.35 14.59
CA ASP A 131 -3.24 -17.64 13.77
C ASP A 131 -4.07 -16.74 14.68
N GLY A 132 -3.78 -15.44 14.65
CA GLY A 132 -4.47 -14.46 15.48
C GLY A 132 -5.98 -14.50 15.28
N GLU A 133 -6.73 -14.18 16.33
CA GLU A 133 -8.20 -14.15 16.32
C GLU A 133 -8.74 -13.45 15.06
N GLY A 134 -9.58 -14.13 14.27
CA GLY A 134 -10.10 -13.62 12.99
C GLY A 134 -9.25 -13.92 11.74
N ALA A 135 -8.20 -14.73 11.86
CA ALA A 135 -7.42 -15.24 10.73
C ALA A 135 -8.30 -15.94 9.69
N GLU A 136 -9.19 -16.83 10.14
CA GLU A 136 -10.07 -17.61 9.27
C GLU A 136 -11.05 -16.72 8.51
N GLU A 137 -11.62 -15.70 9.16
CA GLU A 137 -12.52 -14.72 8.54
C GLU A 137 -11.80 -13.98 7.41
N MET A 138 -10.56 -13.54 7.64
CA MET A 138 -9.75 -12.87 6.62
C MET A 138 -9.40 -13.79 5.45
N ILE A 139 -9.16 -15.08 5.71
CA ILE A 139 -8.96 -16.08 4.66
C ILE A 139 -10.23 -16.23 3.84
N GLN A 140 -11.38 -16.42 4.48
CA GLN A 140 -12.67 -16.57 3.80
C GLN A 140 -13.00 -15.34 2.95
N LEU A 141 -12.81 -14.14 3.49
CA LEU A 141 -13.01 -12.90 2.75
C LEU A 141 -12.10 -12.81 1.52
N ARG A 142 -10.83 -13.20 1.65
CA ARG A 142 -9.90 -13.25 0.50
C ARG A 142 -10.40 -14.20 -0.58
N GLU A 143 -10.82 -15.41 -0.21
CA GLU A 143 -11.35 -16.39 -1.16
C GLU A 143 -12.64 -15.90 -1.84
N GLN A 144 -13.53 -15.22 -1.10
CA GLN A 144 -14.74 -14.62 -1.64
C GLN A 144 -14.45 -13.51 -2.67
N ILE A 145 -13.56 -12.57 -2.34
CA ILE A 145 -13.12 -11.52 -3.27
C ILE A 145 -12.50 -12.15 -4.52
N THR A 146 -11.63 -13.14 -4.33
CA THR A 146 -10.95 -13.86 -5.41
C THR A 146 -11.95 -14.54 -6.35
N SER A 147 -13.00 -15.14 -5.80
CA SER A 147 -14.02 -15.82 -6.59
C SER A 147 -14.90 -14.83 -7.36
N THR A 148 -15.23 -13.69 -6.73
CA THR A 148 -16.00 -12.60 -7.36
C THR A 148 -15.26 -12.00 -8.55
N LEU A 149 -13.97 -11.68 -8.38
CA LEU A 149 -13.13 -11.11 -9.44
C LEU A 149 -13.05 -11.99 -10.69
N VAL A 150 -13.16 -13.30 -10.52
CA VAL A 150 -13.06 -14.25 -11.64
C VAL A 150 -14.38 -14.37 -12.38
N ASN A 151 -15.50 -14.23 -11.67
CA ASN A 151 -16.82 -14.19 -12.29
C ASN A 151 -17.02 -12.91 -13.12
N GLU A 152 -16.37 -11.80 -12.75
CA GLU A 152 -16.38 -10.55 -13.54
C GLU A 152 -15.49 -10.61 -14.81
N MET A 153 -14.63 -11.62 -14.94
CA MET A 153 -13.72 -11.79 -16.08
C MET A 153 -14.25 -12.74 -17.17
N ASN A 154 -15.36 -13.43 -16.92
CA ASN A 154 -16.04 -14.35 -17.86
C ASN A 154 -17.33 -13.71 -18.39
#